data_AF-A0A1E8CGR2-F1
#
_entry.id   AF-A0A1E8CGR2-F1
#
_cell.length_a   1.000
_cell.length_b   1.000
_cell.length_c   1.000
_cell.angle_alpha   90.00
_cell.angle_beta   90.00
_cell.angle_gamma   90.00
#
_symmetry.space_group_name_H-M   'P 1'
#
loop_
_entity.id
_entity.type
_entity.pdbx_description
1 polymer ?
#
loop_
_entity_poly.entity_id
_entity_poly.type
_entity_poly.pdbx_seq_one_letter_code
_entity_poly.pdbx_strand_id
1 'polypeptide(L)'
;MRFMLKKLISLTLLLILVPVLLVTTVMPALTGLFVRPPVVQALQQAQALNIDVTRVRSGWFSSDIHFNATSSIFSDDGQSPVQQSAILHLNHGPILWHLYDSPFALADFQLLPAPDHEQSHFSGSGLLVLSTQGDLSFDAIAGFTAFAGDHWLETSARWPAAKALQGWRPVLPELQLSLAIDADATALLQSPAADALRVYQQQGWAHVANGRARSTIVLQDEHLDINGTVMPLGLFLESQ
;
A
#
# COMPACT_ATOMS: atom_id res chain seq x y z
N MET A 1 16.42 41.79 -37.90
CA MET A 1 15.19 41.05 -37.52
C MET A 1 15.44 39.56 -37.18
N ARG A 2 16.05 38.74 -38.07
CA ARG A 2 16.34 37.31 -37.81
C ARG A 2 17.16 37.02 -36.53
N PHE A 3 18.07 37.92 -36.15
CA PHE A 3 18.91 37.74 -34.95
C PHE A 3 18.13 37.94 -33.64
N MET A 4 17.18 38.89 -33.60
CA MET A 4 16.34 39.12 -32.42
C MET A 4 15.31 38.01 -32.24
N LEU A 5 14.77 37.46 -33.34
CA LEU A 5 13.83 36.33 -33.29
C LEU A 5 14.48 35.07 -32.71
N LYS A 6 15.73 34.76 -33.08
CA LYS A 6 16.48 33.63 -32.50
C LYS A 6 16.74 33.78 -31.01
N LYS A 7 17.08 35.00 -30.55
CA LYS A 7 17.27 35.30 -29.12
C LYS A 7 15.98 35.17 -28.33
N LEU A 8 14.86 35.64 -28.90
CA LEU A 8 13.55 35.53 -28.27
C LEU A 8 13.14 34.05 -28.14
N ILE A 9 13.23 33.27 -29.20
CA ILE A 9 12.93 31.82 -29.18
C ILE A 9 13.82 31.10 -28.17
N SER A 10 15.12 31.38 -28.15
CA SER A 10 16.06 30.77 -27.21
C SER A 10 15.73 31.14 -25.76
N LEU A 11 15.30 32.37 -25.49
CA LEU A 11 14.91 32.84 -24.17
C LEU A 11 13.60 32.18 -23.71
N THR A 12 12.61 32.05 -24.61
CA THR A 12 11.34 31.38 -24.32
C THR A 12 11.56 29.90 -24.05
N LEU A 13 12.40 29.23 -24.85
CA LEU A 13 12.79 27.84 -24.62
C LEU A 13 13.50 27.67 -23.28
N LEU A 14 14.45 28.55 -22.94
CA LEU A 14 15.11 28.53 -21.64
C LEU A 14 14.11 28.73 -20.48
N LEU A 15 13.19 29.69 -20.62
CA LEU A 15 12.17 30.00 -19.60
C LEU A 15 11.15 28.88 -19.38
N ILE A 16 10.95 27.99 -20.35
CA ILE A 16 10.08 26.81 -20.20
C ILE A 16 10.91 25.61 -19.73
N LEU A 17 12.06 25.38 -20.37
CA LEU A 17 12.87 24.19 -20.17
C LEU A 17 13.55 24.19 -18.79
N VAL A 18 13.99 25.34 -18.28
CA VAL A 18 14.60 25.45 -16.95
C VAL A 18 13.61 25.07 -15.85
N PRO A 19 12.39 25.64 -15.76
CA PRO A 19 11.44 25.22 -14.73
C PRO A 19 10.94 23.79 -14.95
N VAL A 20 10.75 23.32 -16.20
CA VAL A 20 10.42 21.89 -16.43
C VAL A 20 11.54 20.99 -15.93
N LEU A 21 12.80 21.32 -16.24
CA LEU A 21 13.96 20.54 -15.80
C LEU A 21 14.12 20.61 -14.28
N LEU A 22 13.86 21.77 -13.67
CA LEU A 22 13.90 21.97 -12.22
C LEU A 22 12.76 21.24 -11.51
N VAL A 23 11.53 21.27 -12.03
CA VAL A 23 10.41 20.49 -11.51
C VAL A 23 10.71 19.00 -11.63
N THR A 24 11.17 18.53 -12.78
CA THR A 24 11.47 17.10 -13.01
C THR A 24 12.70 16.59 -12.24
N THR A 25 13.66 17.45 -11.87
CA THR A 25 14.80 17.06 -11.03
C THR A 25 14.53 17.22 -9.54
N VAL A 26 13.82 18.27 -9.12
CA VAL A 26 13.61 18.56 -7.69
C VAL A 26 12.39 17.80 -7.14
N MET A 27 11.32 17.64 -7.93
CA MET A 27 10.12 16.95 -7.45
C MET A 27 10.37 15.50 -7.01
N PRO A 28 11.14 14.65 -7.72
CA PRO A 28 11.37 13.27 -7.27
C PRO A 28 12.08 13.22 -5.91
N ALA A 29 13.06 14.10 -5.68
CA ALA A 29 13.73 14.23 -4.38
C ALA A 29 12.78 14.73 -3.28
N LEU A 30 11.88 15.65 -3.62
CA LEU A 30 10.82 16.11 -2.71
C LEU A 30 9.80 15.00 -2.43
N THR A 31 9.29 14.29 -3.44
CA THR A 31 8.40 13.13 -3.29
C THR A 31 9.07 12.06 -2.42
N GLY A 32 10.35 11.78 -2.63
CA GLY A 32 11.14 10.92 -1.75
C GLY A 32 11.22 11.43 -0.31
N LEU A 33 11.37 12.73 -0.08
CA LEU A 33 11.33 13.36 1.26
C LEU A 33 9.94 13.30 1.91
N PHE A 34 8.85 13.32 1.12
CA PHE A 34 7.48 13.28 1.62
C PHE A 34 6.96 11.85 1.85
N VAL A 35 7.36 10.89 1.02
CA VAL A 35 6.94 9.48 1.11
C VAL A 35 7.78 8.72 2.14
N ARG A 36 9.07 9.04 2.26
CA ARG A 36 9.99 8.28 3.12
C ARG A 36 9.65 8.33 4.62
N PRO A 37 9.41 9.48 5.26
CA PRO A 37 9.12 9.49 6.70
C PRO A 37 7.85 8.72 7.06
N PRO A 38 6.71 8.88 6.36
CA PRO A 38 5.52 8.06 6.61
C PRO A 38 5.75 6.57 6.38
N VAL A 39 6.44 6.19 5.30
CA VAL A 39 6.71 4.77 5.00
C VAL A 39 7.65 4.14 6.04
N VAL A 40 8.73 4.83 6.41
CA VAL A 40 9.65 4.36 7.45
C VAL A 40 8.94 4.26 8.80
N GLN A 41 8.12 5.25 9.16
CA GLN A 41 7.35 5.23 10.40
C GLN A 41 6.32 4.08 10.42
N ALA A 42 5.61 3.87 9.31
CA ALA A 42 4.69 2.74 9.15
C ALA A 42 5.43 1.40 9.26
N LEU A 43 6.61 1.28 8.66
CA LEU A 43 7.45 0.08 8.76
C LEU A 43 8.02 -0.15 10.16
N GLN A 44 8.40 0.91 10.88
CA GLN A 44 8.82 0.82 12.28
C GLN A 44 7.68 0.37 13.18
N GLN A 45 6.46 0.86 12.94
CA GLN A 45 5.27 0.34 13.63
C GLN A 45 4.96 -1.10 13.22
N ALA A 46 5.25 -1.49 11.97
CA ALA A 46 5.13 -2.86 11.49
C ALA A 46 6.17 -3.83 12.10
N GLN A 47 7.24 -3.34 12.75
CA GLN A 47 8.11 -4.21 13.55
C GLN A 47 7.34 -4.89 14.70
N ALA A 48 6.27 -4.26 15.21
CA ALA A 48 5.34 -4.90 16.15
C ALA A 48 4.55 -6.07 15.54
N LEU A 49 4.57 -6.21 14.21
CA LEU A 49 3.95 -7.29 13.43
C LEU A 49 4.97 -8.35 12.98
N ASN A 50 6.15 -8.39 13.60
CA ASN A 50 7.28 -9.27 13.23
C ASN A 50 7.79 -9.08 11.80
N ILE A 51 7.69 -7.85 11.28
CA ILE A 51 8.26 -7.44 9.98
C ILE A 51 9.53 -6.65 10.23
N ASP A 52 10.68 -7.18 9.83
CA ASP A 52 11.98 -6.55 9.95
C ASP A 52 12.47 -6.00 8.60
N VAL A 53 12.76 -4.71 8.54
CA VAL A 53 13.32 -4.07 7.34
C VAL A 53 14.82 -4.26 7.32
N THR A 54 15.31 -5.10 6.42
CA THR A 54 16.74 -5.47 6.37
C THR A 54 17.57 -4.51 5.54
N ARG A 55 16.98 -3.97 4.46
CA ARG A 55 17.71 -3.09 3.54
C ARG A 55 16.76 -2.17 2.80
N VAL A 56 17.12 -0.90 2.73
CA VAL A 56 16.45 0.09 1.87
C VAL A 56 17.45 0.59 0.84
N ARG A 57 17.13 0.44 -0.44
CA ARG A 57 17.86 1.03 -1.56
C ARG A 57 17.00 2.11 -2.18
N SER A 58 17.39 3.37 -2.02
CA SER A 58 16.64 4.50 -2.57
C SER A 58 17.36 5.08 -3.77
N GLY A 59 16.64 5.21 -4.88
CA GLY A 59 17.03 5.95 -6.07
C GLY A 59 16.18 7.21 -6.26
N TRP A 60 16.42 7.92 -7.37
CA TRP A 60 15.70 9.16 -7.70
C TRP A 60 14.25 8.92 -8.12
N PHE A 61 13.98 7.79 -8.76
CA PHE A 61 12.65 7.45 -9.30
C PHE A 61 12.15 6.07 -8.86
N SER A 62 12.92 5.38 -8.02
CA SER A 62 12.55 4.08 -7.52
C SER A 62 13.16 3.84 -6.15
N SER A 63 12.56 2.95 -5.37
CA SER A 63 13.07 2.49 -4.09
C SER A 63 12.77 1.01 -3.93
N ASP A 64 13.75 0.25 -3.46
CA ASP A 64 13.56 -1.14 -3.03
C ASP A 64 13.65 -1.21 -1.51
N ILE A 65 12.62 -1.79 -0.90
CA ILE A 65 12.57 -2.06 0.53
C ILE A 65 12.55 -3.57 0.71
N HIS A 66 13.67 -4.12 1.16
CA HIS A 66 13.79 -5.52 1.53
C HIS A 66 13.34 -5.68 2.98
N PHE A 67 12.43 -6.62 3.21
CA PHE A 67 11.95 -6.94 4.53
C PHE A 67 11.79 -8.45 4.71
N ASN A 68 11.86 -8.86 5.96
CA ASN A 68 11.64 -10.23 6.40
C ASN A 68 10.46 -10.25 7.35
N ALA A 69 9.54 -11.19 7.17
CA ALA A 69 8.44 -11.44 8.08
C ALA A 69 8.63 -12.82 8.71
N THR A 70 8.71 -12.88 10.04
CA THR A 70 8.87 -14.15 10.76
C THR A 70 7.62 -14.46 11.56
N SER A 71 6.93 -15.53 11.20
CA SER A 71 5.70 -15.92 11.88
C SER A 71 5.40 -17.40 11.66
N SER A 72 4.71 -18.03 12.62
CA SER A 72 4.25 -19.40 12.46
C SER A 72 3.15 -19.52 11.40
N ILE A 73 2.44 -18.44 11.08
CA ILE A 73 1.39 -18.46 10.03
C ILE A 73 1.93 -18.83 8.65
N PHE A 74 3.21 -18.62 8.40
CA PHE A 74 3.85 -18.95 7.13
C PHE A 74 4.33 -20.41 7.05
N SER A 75 4.19 -21.18 8.13
CA SER A 75 4.35 -22.63 8.10
C SER A 75 3.04 -23.32 7.72
N ASP A 76 3.15 -24.45 7.04
CA ASP A 76 1.99 -25.27 6.65
C ASP A 76 1.17 -25.74 7.86
N ASP A 77 1.83 -26.06 8.98
CA ASP A 77 1.20 -26.54 10.21
C ASP A 77 0.78 -25.41 11.18
N GLY A 78 1.24 -24.18 10.93
CA GLY A 78 1.00 -23.03 11.80
C GLY A 78 1.75 -23.05 13.13
N GLN A 79 2.67 -24.00 13.36
CA GLN A 79 3.32 -24.23 14.66
C GLN A 79 4.74 -23.67 14.72
N SER A 80 5.49 -23.79 13.63
CA SER A 80 6.91 -23.40 13.61
C SER A 80 7.08 -22.04 12.94
N PRO A 81 7.78 -21.07 13.55
CA PRO A 81 8.02 -19.79 12.89
C PRO A 81 8.86 -19.98 11.64
N VAL A 82 8.35 -19.52 10.50
CA VAL A 82 9.06 -19.49 9.22
C VAL A 82 9.34 -18.05 8.87
N GLN A 83 10.57 -17.79 8.43
CA GLN A 83 10.97 -16.49 7.93
C GLN A 83 10.72 -16.42 6.43
N GLN A 84 9.93 -15.44 6.04
CA GLN A 84 9.62 -15.11 4.65
C GLN A 84 10.28 -13.79 4.29
N SER A 85 10.87 -13.69 3.09
CA SER A 85 11.60 -12.50 2.67
C SER A 85 10.96 -11.93 1.41
N ALA A 86 10.75 -10.61 1.37
CA ALA A 86 10.13 -9.96 0.23
C ALA A 86 10.76 -8.61 -0.05
N ILE A 87 10.50 -8.11 -1.26
CA ILE A 87 10.93 -6.81 -1.74
C ILE A 87 9.68 -6.02 -2.08
N LEU A 88 9.47 -4.91 -1.38
CA LEU A 88 8.56 -3.88 -1.84
C LEU A 88 9.35 -2.96 -2.77
N HIS A 89 9.13 -3.10 -4.07
CA HIS A 89 9.63 -2.22 -5.10
C HIS A 89 8.63 -1.09 -5.30
N LEU A 90 9.13 0.14 -5.32
CA LEU A 90 8.33 1.34 -5.57
C LEU A 90 8.96 2.05 -6.76
N ASN A 91 8.20 2.37 -7.81
CA ASN A 91 8.60 3.49 -8.66
C ASN A 91 7.78 4.72 -8.27
N HIS A 92 8.48 5.84 -8.23
CA HIS A 92 7.93 7.13 -7.85
C HIS A 92 8.48 8.17 -8.82
N GLY A 93 7.68 9.17 -9.16
CA GLY A 93 8.10 10.19 -10.10
C GLY A 93 7.36 11.49 -9.87
N PRO A 94 7.65 12.54 -10.66
CA PRO A 94 6.80 13.72 -10.66
C PRO A 94 5.40 13.38 -11.20
N ILE A 95 5.32 12.51 -12.22
CA ILE A 95 4.13 11.86 -12.80
C ILE A 95 4.61 10.57 -13.49
N LEU A 96 3.95 9.42 -13.30
CA LEU A 96 4.20 8.17 -14.04
C LEU A 96 3.35 8.17 -15.33
N TRP A 97 3.95 8.58 -16.46
CA TRP A 97 3.25 8.76 -17.75
C TRP A 97 2.92 7.45 -18.48
N HIS A 98 3.25 6.28 -17.93
CA HIS A 98 3.07 4.99 -18.62
C HIS A 98 1.65 4.42 -18.50
N LEU A 99 0.75 5.05 -17.75
CA LEU A 99 -0.66 4.67 -17.67
C LEU A 99 -1.48 5.67 -18.49
N TYR A 100 -1.83 5.29 -19.72
CA TYR A 100 -2.58 6.14 -20.66
C TYR A 100 -3.90 6.69 -20.11
N ASP A 101 -4.44 6.05 -19.06
CA ASP A 101 -5.76 6.32 -18.51
C ASP A 101 -5.72 7.05 -17.15
N SER A 102 -4.53 7.29 -16.58
CA SER A 102 -4.36 7.92 -15.25
C SER A 102 -3.42 9.13 -15.33
N PRO A 103 -3.97 10.35 -15.47
CA PRO A 103 -3.16 11.54 -15.79
C PRO A 103 -2.17 11.95 -14.68
N PHE A 104 -2.29 11.43 -13.46
CA PHE A 104 -1.42 11.76 -12.33
C PHE A 104 -1.12 10.56 -11.41
N ALA A 105 -0.65 9.45 -11.98
CA ALA A 105 -0.05 8.39 -11.18
C ALA A 105 1.23 8.92 -10.49
N LEU A 106 1.27 8.85 -9.16
CA LEU A 106 2.38 9.36 -8.34
C LEU A 106 3.40 8.27 -8.02
N ALA A 107 2.91 7.06 -7.76
CA ALA A 107 3.74 5.91 -7.44
C ALA A 107 3.06 4.60 -7.81
N ASP A 108 3.84 3.64 -8.30
CA ASP A 108 3.46 2.23 -8.39
C ASP A 108 4.26 1.42 -7.37
N PHE A 109 3.62 0.37 -6.88
CA PHE A 109 4.14 -0.52 -5.86
C PHE A 109 4.09 -1.93 -6.41
N GLN A 110 5.16 -2.69 -6.21
CA GLN A 110 5.22 -4.12 -6.52
C GLN A 110 5.77 -4.85 -5.31
N LEU A 111 5.02 -5.82 -4.82
CA LEU A 111 5.49 -6.75 -3.81
C LEU A 111 6.01 -7.97 -4.54
N LEU A 112 7.31 -8.22 -4.40
CA LEU A 112 8.04 -9.26 -5.11
C LEU A 112 8.65 -10.25 -4.11
N PRO A 113 8.75 -11.53 -4.47
CA PRO A 113 9.51 -12.49 -3.68
C PRO A 113 11.00 -12.09 -3.66
N ALA A 114 11.67 -12.28 -2.52
CA ALA A 114 13.11 -12.05 -2.46
C ALA A 114 13.86 -13.18 -3.21
N PRO A 115 14.81 -12.86 -4.10
CA PRO A 115 15.46 -13.86 -4.96
C PRO A 115 16.29 -14.90 -4.20
N ASP A 116 16.75 -14.57 -2.99
CA ASP A 116 17.61 -15.45 -2.17
C ASP A 116 16.78 -16.47 -1.35
N HIS A 117 15.45 -16.41 -1.43
CA HIS A 117 14.54 -17.30 -0.70
C HIS A 117 13.49 -17.89 -1.65
N GLU A 118 13.78 -19.09 -2.18
CA GLU A 118 12.93 -19.83 -3.14
C GLU A 118 11.48 -20.12 -2.65
N GLN A 119 11.16 -19.79 -1.40
CA GLN A 119 9.87 -20.05 -0.75
C GLN A 119 9.09 -18.77 -0.40
N SER A 120 9.49 -17.60 -0.92
CA SER A 120 8.71 -16.39 -0.71
C SER A 120 7.40 -16.45 -1.50
N HIS A 121 6.30 -16.51 -0.77
CA HIS A 121 4.95 -16.58 -1.35
C HIS A 121 4.26 -15.22 -1.43
N PHE A 122 5.00 -14.13 -1.24
CA PHE A 122 4.46 -12.78 -1.33
C PHE A 122 4.44 -12.29 -2.78
N SER A 123 3.29 -11.78 -3.19
CA SER A 123 3.16 -11.05 -4.46
C SER A 123 2.15 -9.93 -4.32
N GLY A 124 2.25 -8.91 -5.15
CA GLY A 124 1.25 -7.85 -5.14
C GLY A 124 1.60 -6.67 -6.03
N SER A 125 0.61 -5.82 -6.23
CA SER A 125 0.75 -4.58 -6.97
C SER A 125 -0.12 -3.50 -6.35
N GLY A 126 0.29 -2.25 -6.48
CA GLY A 126 -0.50 -1.11 -6.03
C GLY A 126 -0.19 0.14 -6.82
N LEU A 127 -1.12 1.09 -6.80
CA LEU A 127 -1.03 2.35 -7.51
C LEU A 127 -1.55 3.48 -6.64
N LEU A 128 -0.77 4.56 -6.51
CA LEU A 128 -1.17 5.81 -5.90
C LEU A 128 -1.38 6.88 -6.97
N VAL A 129 -2.56 7.49 -7.00
CA VAL A 129 -2.97 8.49 -8.00
C VAL A 129 -3.44 9.77 -7.32
N LEU A 130 -3.15 10.92 -7.91
CA LEU A 130 -3.74 12.21 -7.54
C LEU A 130 -4.90 12.55 -8.47
N SER A 131 -6.10 12.75 -7.93
CA SER A 131 -7.26 13.19 -8.70
C SER A 131 -7.16 14.68 -9.05
N THR A 132 -7.88 15.10 -10.08
CA THR A 132 -8.01 16.53 -10.44
C THR A 132 -8.72 17.36 -9.36
N GLN A 133 -9.47 16.70 -8.46
CA GLN A 133 -10.11 17.33 -7.30
C GLN A 133 -9.17 17.52 -6.11
N GLY A 134 -7.93 17.00 -6.18
CA GLY A 134 -6.94 17.10 -5.11
C GLY A 134 -6.99 15.95 -4.08
N ASP A 135 -7.66 14.85 -4.41
CA ASP A 135 -7.69 13.64 -3.58
C ASP A 135 -6.61 12.66 -4.02
N LEU A 136 -5.98 11.99 -3.07
CA LEU A 136 -5.16 10.82 -3.31
C LEU A 136 -6.05 9.59 -3.31
N SER A 137 -5.84 8.69 -4.28
CA SER A 137 -6.42 7.34 -4.27
C SER A 137 -5.31 6.29 -4.35
N PHE A 138 -5.41 5.27 -3.52
CA PHE A 138 -4.51 4.13 -3.49
C PHE A 138 -5.31 2.86 -3.71
N ASP A 139 -4.99 2.12 -4.75
CA ASP A 139 -5.60 0.82 -5.04
C ASP A 139 -4.49 -0.23 -5.09
N ALA A 140 -4.66 -1.35 -4.40
CA ALA A 140 -3.68 -2.42 -4.33
C ALA A 140 -4.31 -3.80 -4.16
N ILE A 141 -3.58 -4.80 -4.61
CA ILE A 141 -3.85 -6.22 -4.37
C ILE A 141 -2.56 -6.90 -3.91
N ALA A 142 -2.65 -7.70 -2.86
CA ALA A 142 -1.56 -8.52 -2.36
C ALA A 142 -2.03 -9.96 -2.17
N GLY A 143 -1.20 -10.90 -2.59
CA GLY A 143 -1.35 -12.33 -2.38
C GLY A 143 -0.24 -12.86 -1.48
N PHE A 144 -0.58 -13.79 -0.60
CA PHE A 144 0.38 -14.51 0.25
C PHE A 144 -0.12 -15.91 0.59
N THR A 145 0.82 -16.84 0.78
CA THR A 145 0.51 -18.18 1.30
C THR A 145 0.69 -18.20 2.81
N ALA A 146 -0.31 -18.74 3.52
CA ALA A 146 -0.27 -18.99 4.96
C ALA A 146 -1.05 -20.27 5.29
N PHE A 147 -0.55 -21.07 6.22
CA PHE A 147 -1.13 -22.36 6.60
C PHE A 147 -1.38 -23.31 5.41
N ALA A 148 -0.43 -23.37 4.46
CA ALA A 148 -0.55 -24.13 3.21
C ALA A 148 -1.71 -23.71 2.27
N GLY A 149 -2.30 -22.52 2.46
CA GLY A 149 -3.34 -21.98 1.59
C GLY A 149 -3.04 -20.56 1.09
N ASP A 150 -3.66 -20.20 -0.03
CA ASP A 150 -3.45 -18.89 -0.68
C ASP A 150 -4.50 -17.87 -0.25
N HIS A 151 -4.05 -16.68 0.12
CA HIS A 151 -4.85 -15.58 0.62
C HIS A 151 -4.62 -14.33 -0.20
N TRP A 152 -5.66 -13.52 -0.32
CA TRP A 152 -5.65 -12.28 -1.08
C TRP A 152 -6.22 -11.15 -0.23
N LEU A 153 -5.61 -9.97 -0.37
CA LEU A 153 -6.05 -8.72 0.22
C LEU A 153 -6.11 -7.68 -0.88
N GLU A 154 -7.30 -7.16 -1.13
CA GLU A 154 -7.51 -5.98 -1.96
C GLU A 154 -7.72 -4.77 -1.04
N THR A 155 -7.09 -3.66 -1.38
CA THR A 155 -7.15 -2.41 -0.63
C THR A 155 -7.49 -1.28 -1.60
N SER A 156 -8.49 -0.48 -1.25
CA SER A 156 -8.76 0.78 -1.92
C SER A 156 -8.87 1.86 -0.85
N ALA A 157 -8.16 2.97 -1.01
CA ALA A 157 -8.18 4.07 -0.06
C ALA A 157 -8.24 5.40 -0.81
N ARG A 158 -8.97 6.37 -0.26
CA ARG A 158 -9.06 7.73 -0.77
C ARG A 158 -9.04 8.73 0.36
N TRP A 159 -8.27 9.79 0.20
CA TRP A 159 -8.19 10.90 1.16
C TRP A 159 -7.71 12.19 0.49
N PRO A 160 -7.98 13.38 1.07
CA PRO A 160 -7.50 14.64 0.50
C PRO A 160 -5.98 14.77 0.61
N ALA A 161 -5.31 15.11 -0.50
CA ALA A 161 -3.86 15.29 -0.53
C ALA A 161 -3.36 16.35 0.46
N ALA A 162 -4.15 17.43 0.64
CA ALA A 162 -3.82 18.52 1.54
C ALA A 162 -3.75 18.10 3.02
N LYS A 163 -4.47 17.05 3.42
CA LYS A 163 -4.46 16.52 4.79
C LYS A 163 -3.23 15.66 5.04
N ALA A 164 -2.79 14.88 4.06
CA ALA A 164 -1.59 14.06 4.17
C ALA A 164 -0.33 14.87 4.50
N LEU A 165 -0.25 16.12 4.00
CA LEU A 165 0.86 17.04 4.30
C LEU A 165 0.95 17.41 5.80
N GLN A 166 -0.14 17.23 6.56
CA GLN A 166 -0.22 17.53 7.99
C GLN A 166 0.04 16.28 8.86
N GLY A 167 0.36 15.15 8.24
CA GLY A 167 0.54 13.84 8.88
C GLY A 167 -0.66 12.90 8.68
N TRP A 168 -0.62 11.74 9.34
CA TRP A 168 -1.64 10.69 9.17
C TRP A 168 -2.92 10.94 9.99
N ARG A 169 -2.81 11.57 11.18
CA ARG A 169 -3.98 11.81 12.04
C ARG A 169 -5.05 12.69 11.37
N PRO A 170 -4.70 13.80 10.69
CA PRO A 170 -5.68 14.63 9.98
C PRO A 170 -6.32 13.95 8.77
N VAL A 171 -5.80 12.81 8.31
CA VAL A 171 -6.37 12.02 7.22
C VAL A 171 -7.55 11.18 7.69
N LEU A 172 -7.51 10.66 8.92
CA LEU A 172 -8.50 9.69 9.43
C LEU A 172 -9.98 10.11 9.26
N PRO A 173 -10.38 11.36 9.57
CA PRO A 173 -11.80 11.72 9.50
C PRO A 173 -12.33 11.78 8.07
N GLU A 174 -11.44 11.95 7.09
CA GLU A 174 -11.77 12.07 5.66
C GLU A 174 -11.27 10.86 4.85
N LEU A 175 -10.79 9.82 5.54
CA LEU A 175 -10.30 8.60 4.92
C LEU A 175 -11.49 7.71 4.55
N GLN A 176 -11.59 7.40 3.26
CA GLN A 176 -12.42 6.32 2.75
C GLN A 176 -11.48 5.14 2.49
N LEU A 177 -11.62 4.05 3.23
CA LEU A 177 -10.81 2.85 3.08
C LEU A 177 -11.73 1.63 2.90
N SER A 178 -11.43 0.78 1.94
CA SER A 178 -12.07 -0.51 1.72
C SER A 178 -10.99 -1.58 1.68
N LEU A 179 -11.15 -2.62 2.50
CA LEU A 179 -10.33 -3.81 2.49
C LEU A 179 -11.22 -5.00 2.15
N ALA A 180 -10.88 -5.74 1.10
CA ALA A 180 -11.52 -7.01 0.80
C ALA A 180 -10.51 -8.13 1.01
N ILE A 181 -10.85 -9.06 1.89
CA ILE A 181 -10.05 -10.23 2.24
C ILE A 181 -10.71 -11.44 1.60
N ASP A 182 -9.95 -12.21 0.82
CA ASP A 182 -10.34 -13.51 0.31
C ASP A 182 -9.29 -14.54 0.75
N ALA A 183 -9.64 -15.38 1.71
CA ALA A 183 -8.75 -16.34 2.33
C ALA A 183 -9.13 -17.80 2.02
N ASP A 184 -8.16 -18.70 1.99
CA ASP A 184 -8.44 -20.14 1.88
C ASP A 184 -9.05 -20.66 3.18
N ALA A 185 -10.36 -20.97 3.15
CA ALA A 185 -11.07 -21.42 4.33
C ALA A 185 -10.64 -22.81 4.78
N THR A 186 -10.22 -23.68 3.85
CA THR A 186 -9.82 -25.05 4.18
C THR A 186 -8.51 -25.04 4.95
N ALA A 187 -7.53 -24.30 4.45
CA ALA A 187 -6.25 -24.07 5.12
C ALA A 187 -6.45 -23.47 6.52
N LEU A 188 -7.27 -22.42 6.63
CA LEU A 188 -7.56 -21.79 7.93
C LEU A 188 -8.26 -22.73 8.91
N LEU A 189 -9.19 -23.58 8.45
CA LEU A 189 -9.90 -24.54 9.31
C LEU A 189 -9.02 -25.71 9.77
N GLN A 190 -7.93 -25.99 9.06
CA GLN A 190 -6.95 -27.02 9.43
C GLN A 190 -5.78 -26.47 10.24
N SER A 191 -5.76 -25.16 10.50
CA SER A 191 -4.67 -24.48 11.21
C SER A 191 -5.09 -24.00 12.61
N PRO A 192 -4.15 -23.44 13.40
CA PRO A 192 -4.47 -22.79 14.68
C PRO A 192 -5.47 -21.63 14.56
N ALA A 193 -5.72 -21.08 13.37
CA ALA A 193 -6.67 -20.01 13.15
C ALA A 193 -8.14 -20.48 13.07
N ALA A 194 -8.39 -21.79 13.11
CA ALA A 194 -9.71 -22.37 12.91
C ALA A 194 -10.77 -21.84 13.90
N ASP A 195 -10.40 -21.69 15.17
CA ASP A 195 -11.32 -21.18 16.20
C ASP A 195 -11.67 -19.70 15.95
N ALA A 196 -10.69 -18.88 15.59
CA ALA A 196 -10.90 -17.48 15.25
C ALA A 196 -11.80 -17.34 14.01
N LEU A 197 -11.58 -18.14 12.97
CA LEU A 197 -12.44 -18.14 11.78
C LEU A 197 -13.90 -18.50 12.13
N ARG A 198 -14.12 -19.48 13.02
CA ARG A 198 -15.46 -19.84 13.47
C ARG A 198 -16.14 -18.70 14.24
N VAL A 199 -15.40 -18.01 15.09
CA VAL A 199 -15.92 -16.83 15.82
C VAL A 199 -16.30 -15.72 14.83
N TYR A 200 -15.43 -15.40 13.88
CA TYR A 200 -15.72 -14.39 12.86
C TYR A 200 -16.91 -14.77 11.99
N GLN A 201 -17.07 -16.05 11.67
CA GLN A 201 -18.25 -16.53 10.95
C GLN A 201 -19.54 -16.35 11.77
N GLN A 202 -19.52 -16.68 13.07
CA GLN A 202 -20.67 -16.51 13.96
C GLN A 202 -21.06 -15.04 14.15
N GLN A 203 -20.06 -14.15 14.17
CA GLN A 203 -20.25 -12.70 14.26
C GLN A 203 -20.65 -12.04 12.93
N GLY A 204 -20.66 -12.81 11.83
CA GLY A 204 -20.92 -12.29 10.48
C GLY A 204 -19.75 -11.54 9.84
N TRP A 205 -18.58 -11.51 10.49
CA TRP A 205 -17.38 -10.83 10.01
C TRP A 205 -16.62 -11.62 8.93
N ALA A 206 -16.91 -12.92 8.78
CA ALA A 206 -16.40 -13.74 7.70
C ALA A 206 -17.52 -14.58 7.07
N HIS A 207 -17.63 -14.56 5.75
CA HIS A 207 -18.54 -15.41 4.98
C HIS A 207 -17.77 -16.54 4.32
N VAL A 208 -18.05 -17.77 4.73
CA VAL A 208 -17.42 -18.97 4.16
C VAL A 208 -18.32 -19.57 3.09
N ALA A 209 -17.85 -19.57 1.84
CA ALA A 209 -18.55 -20.19 0.71
C ALA A 209 -17.55 -20.70 -0.33
N ASN A 210 -17.82 -21.88 -0.90
CA ASN A 210 -16.98 -22.50 -1.94
C ASN A 210 -15.49 -22.64 -1.54
N GLY A 211 -15.21 -23.00 -0.29
CA GLY A 211 -13.84 -23.15 0.22
C GLY A 211 -13.08 -21.84 0.47
N ARG A 212 -13.74 -20.69 0.34
CA ARG A 212 -13.14 -19.36 0.57
C ARG A 212 -13.83 -18.64 1.72
N ALA A 213 -13.05 -17.99 2.57
CA ALA A 213 -13.50 -17.13 3.65
C ALA A 213 -13.32 -15.68 3.22
N ARG A 214 -14.44 -14.95 3.08
CA ARG A 214 -14.44 -13.57 2.60
C ARG A 214 -14.86 -12.59 3.68
N SER A 215 -14.21 -11.43 3.70
CA SER A 215 -14.58 -10.30 4.54
C SER A 215 -14.39 -9.01 3.77
N THR A 216 -15.30 -8.06 3.96
CA THR A 216 -15.18 -6.70 3.45
C THR A 216 -15.26 -5.76 4.64
N ILE A 217 -14.22 -4.94 4.78
CA ILE A 217 -14.10 -3.94 5.83
C ILE A 217 -14.07 -2.57 5.15
N VAL A 218 -15.03 -1.71 5.46
CA VAL A 218 -15.09 -0.34 4.95
C VAL A 218 -14.97 0.62 6.12
N LEU A 219 -14.07 1.59 6.00
CA LEU A 219 -13.98 2.73 6.89
C LEU A 219 -14.38 3.98 6.10
N GLN A 220 -15.45 4.62 6.52
CA GLN A 220 -15.95 5.85 5.91
C GLN A 220 -16.73 6.68 6.94
N ASP A 221 -16.58 8.00 6.90
CA ASP A 221 -17.32 8.94 7.76
C ASP A 221 -17.21 8.58 9.26
N GLU A 222 -16.02 8.17 9.71
CA GLU A 222 -15.73 7.70 11.07
C GLU A 222 -16.52 6.44 11.51
N HIS A 223 -17.04 5.67 10.56
CA HIS A 223 -17.69 4.39 10.80
C HIS A 223 -16.89 3.24 10.18
N LEU A 224 -16.74 2.16 10.94
CA LEU A 224 -16.20 0.89 10.51
C LEU A 224 -17.37 -0.05 10.19
N ASP A 225 -17.52 -0.43 8.94
CA ASP A 225 -18.46 -1.44 8.46
C ASP A 225 -17.70 -2.74 8.17
N ILE A 226 -18.11 -3.84 8.81
CA ILE A 226 -17.62 -5.19 8.50
C ILE A 226 -18.80 -6.03 7.98
N ASN A 227 -18.77 -6.38 6.70
CA ASN A 227 -19.83 -7.16 6.02
C ASN A 227 -21.27 -6.62 6.26
N GLY A 228 -21.45 -5.31 6.32
CA GLY A 228 -22.72 -4.64 6.61
C GLY A 228 -22.97 -4.34 8.09
N THR A 229 -22.06 -4.73 9.00
CA THR A 229 -22.13 -4.42 10.43
C THR A 229 -21.40 -3.12 10.73
N VAL A 230 -22.15 -2.05 10.93
CA VAL A 230 -21.62 -0.70 11.15
C VAL A 230 -21.34 -0.43 12.63
N MET A 231 -20.14 0.05 12.92
CA MET A 231 -19.66 0.42 14.26
C MET A 231 -18.98 1.79 14.23
N PRO A 232 -19.17 2.67 15.22
CA PRO A 232 -18.44 3.93 15.26
C PRO A 232 -16.96 3.70 15.56
N LEU A 233 -16.08 4.33 14.77
CA LEU A 233 -14.61 4.18 14.87
C LEU A 233 -14.07 4.58 16.26
N GLY A 234 -14.74 5.52 16.93
CA GLY A 234 -14.38 5.97 18.28
C GLY A 234 -14.23 4.84 19.30
N LEU A 235 -15.01 3.76 19.16
CA LEU A 235 -14.92 2.58 20.05
C LEU A 235 -13.56 1.86 19.98
N PHE A 236 -12.81 2.03 18.89
CA PHE A 236 -11.50 1.41 18.66
C PHE A 236 -10.34 2.37 18.92
N LEU A 237 -10.59 3.68 18.91
CA LEU A 237 -9.57 4.71 19.14
C LEU A 237 -9.42 5.08 20.62
N GLU A 238 -10.48 4.92 21.42
CA GLU A 238 -10.49 5.21 22.86
C GLU A 238 -9.92 4.07 23.72
N SER A 239 -9.61 2.91 23.13
CA SER A 239 -9.06 1.75 23.85
C SER A 239 -7.52 1.78 24.02
N GLN A 240 -6.88 2.95 23.95
CA GLN A 240 -5.44 3.14 24.21
C GLN A 240 -5.19 4.07 25.39
#